data_AF-A0A497F1F7-F1
#
_entry.id   AF-A0A497F1F7-F1
#
_cell.length_a   1.000
_cell.length_b   1.000
_cell.length_c   1.000
_cell.angle_alpha   90.00
_cell.angle_beta   90.00
_cell.angle_gamma   90.00
#
_symmetry.space_group_name_H-M   'P 1'
#
loop_
_entity.id
_entity.type
_entity.pdbx_description
1 polymer ?
#
loop_
_entity_poly.entity_id
_entity_poly.type
_entity_poly.pdbx_seq_one_letter_code
_entity_poly.pdbx_strand_id
1 'polypeptide(L)'
;MRALSPLAAMVLIIIVSIASTAVLYTWISGEFPTIALGGITYVPIIRIESVEGYKGHVVVFVRNLGDFRAVVDMLYLEKPGKGIVAVGKPVGPNVVEPRSLAAIAFDVGIVPDGKYIVKVSAHGSSASIATSEPTYLKLTSGIPALVFNEIKVRGTTDKNSIEIYNPTPASINVSLYTAYVINHNWAPPNHEVKVKLISTTQCLVYQDGTSNIYPTRNILPTTIIPPRGYLYYTIGTTRDLFDIINIQPMILNQRGEVIDDGGTWSPVDRANPQKESMQRVFITPPKWIVASPTFGKPNAETGKEALT
;
A
#
# COMPACT_ATOMS: atom_id res chain seq x y z
N MET A 1 38.72 -22.97 78.10
CA MET A 1 38.37 -21.89 77.14
C MET A 1 39.41 -20.78 77.27
N ARG A 2 40.27 -20.57 76.27
CA ARG A 2 41.20 -19.44 76.28
C ARG A 2 40.36 -18.17 76.07
N ALA A 3 40.27 -17.31 77.09
CA ALA A 3 39.62 -16.03 76.97
C ALA A 3 40.30 -15.24 75.85
N LEU A 4 39.53 -14.74 74.87
CA LEU A 4 40.00 -13.71 73.96
C LEU A 4 40.53 -12.56 74.82
N SER A 5 41.77 -12.13 74.58
CA SER A 5 42.33 -11.02 75.36
C SER A 5 41.41 -9.80 75.19
N PRO A 6 41.20 -8.97 76.23
CA PRO A 6 40.35 -7.79 76.14
C PRO A 6 40.70 -6.88 74.95
N LEU A 7 41.99 -6.84 74.59
CA LEU A 7 42.49 -6.14 73.42
C LEU A 7 41.98 -6.74 72.10
N ALA A 8 42.01 -8.06 71.96
CA ALA A 8 41.51 -8.74 70.76
C ALA A 8 40.00 -8.56 70.60
N ALA A 9 39.25 -8.60 71.71
CA ALA A 9 37.81 -8.33 71.70
C ALA A 9 37.49 -6.89 71.29
N MET A 10 38.27 -5.91 71.79
CA MET A 10 38.09 -4.50 71.43
C MET A 10 38.33 -4.25 69.94
N VAL A 11 39.42 -4.81 69.38
CA VAL A 11 39.73 -4.69 67.95
C VAL A 11 38.63 -5.35 67.10
N LEU A 12 38.13 -6.51 67.52
CA LEU A 12 37.06 -7.21 66.82
C LEU A 12 35.77 -6.37 66.79
N ILE A 13 35.40 -5.75 67.91
CA ILE A 13 34.21 -4.89 67.99
C ILE A 13 34.35 -3.68 67.07
N ILE A 14 35.52 -3.05 67.01
CA ILE A 14 35.77 -1.91 66.12
C ILE A 14 35.57 -2.32 64.65
N ILE A 15 36.12 -3.47 64.24
CA ILE A 15 35.99 -3.98 62.88
C ILE A 15 34.52 -4.26 62.54
N VAL A 16 33.79 -4.93 63.43
CA VAL A 16 32.37 -5.25 63.23
C VAL A 16 31.52 -3.98 63.17
N SER A 17 31.80 -2.97 64.01
CA SER A 17 31.10 -1.68 63.97
C SER A 17 31.31 -0.94 62.65
N ILE A 18 32.55 -0.91 62.13
CA ILE A 18 32.85 -0.27 60.84
C ILE A 18 32.14 -1.00 59.71
N ALA A 19 32.19 -2.35 59.69
CA ALA A 19 31.50 -3.16 58.70
C ALA A 19 29.97 -2.97 58.76
N SER A 20 29.39 -2.97 59.96
CA SER A 20 27.95 -2.78 60.18
C SER A 20 27.50 -1.39 59.74
N THR A 21 28.31 -0.36 60.00
CA THR A 21 28.05 1.02 59.55
C THR A 21 28.06 1.13 58.04
N ALA A 22 29.01 0.46 57.35
CA ALA A 22 29.04 0.43 55.89
C ALA A 22 27.80 -0.24 55.29
N VAL A 23 27.35 -1.36 55.89
CA VAL A 23 26.12 -2.06 55.48
C VAL A 23 24.88 -1.21 55.72
N LEU A 24 24.77 -0.55 56.87
CA LEU A 24 23.64 0.34 57.18
C LEU A 24 23.64 1.56 56.26
N TYR A 25 24.82 2.12 55.96
CA TYR A 25 24.95 3.26 55.06
C TYR A 25 24.44 2.91 53.65
N THR A 26 24.83 1.76 53.08
CA THR A 26 24.35 1.33 51.75
C THR A 26 22.86 0.98 51.75
N TRP A 27 22.33 0.48 52.86
CA TRP A 27 20.90 0.18 53.01
C TRP A 27 20.05 1.45 53.11
N ILE A 28 20.53 2.47 53.83
CA ILE A 28 19.85 3.78 53.99
C ILE A 28 19.98 4.64 52.73
N SER A 29 21.16 4.66 52.09
CA SER A 29 21.39 5.45 50.89
C SER A 29 20.73 4.84 49.64
N GLY A 30 20.35 3.55 49.69
CA GLY A 30 19.83 2.82 48.54
C GLY A 30 20.89 2.56 47.46
N GLU A 31 22.15 2.90 47.72
CA GLU A 31 23.26 2.71 46.80
C GLU A 31 23.83 1.29 46.97
N PHE A 32 23.14 0.31 46.41
CA PHE A 32 23.79 -0.96 46.10
C PHE A 32 24.76 -0.72 44.93
N PRO A 33 26.06 -1.05 45.04
CA PRO A 33 26.90 -1.15 43.87
C PRO A 33 26.28 -2.24 43.00
N THR A 34 25.63 -1.84 41.91
CA THR A 34 25.17 -2.74 40.86
C THR A 34 26.42 -3.31 40.20
N ILE A 35 26.95 -4.39 40.78
CA ILE A 35 27.77 -5.32 40.03
C ILE A 35 26.83 -5.80 38.93
N ALA A 36 27.10 -5.43 37.68
CA ALA A 36 26.42 -5.98 36.52
C ALA A 36 26.79 -7.47 36.40
N LEU A 37 26.25 -8.30 37.30
CA LEU A 37 26.06 -9.72 37.07
C LEU A 37 25.24 -9.79 35.77
N GLY A 38 25.82 -10.41 34.74
CA GLY A 38 25.26 -10.46 33.39
C GLY A 38 23.74 -10.59 33.44
N GLY A 39 23.04 -9.55 32.99
CA GLY A 39 21.59 -9.45 33.12
C GLY A 39 20.93 -10.70 32.57
N ILE A 40 19.90 -11.18 33.26
CA ILE A 40 19.06 -12.28 32.75
C ILE A 40 18.57 -11.86 31.36
N THR A 41 18.98 -12.59 30.33
CA THR A 41 18.55 -12.32 28.96
C THR A 41 17.10 -12.77 28.81
N TYR A 42 16.18 -11.81 28.79
CA TYR A 42 14.77 -12.04 28.53
C TYR A 42 14.52 -12.04 27.02
N VAL A 43 14.28 -13.23 26.48
CA VAL A 43 13.82 -13.43 25.11
C VAL A 43 12.29 -13.42 25.13
N PRO A 44 11.62 -12.49 24.43
CA PRO A 44 10.17 -12.50 24.33
C PRO A 44 9.71 -13.78 23.63
N ILE A 45 8.68 -14.44 24.18
CA ILE A 45 8.09 -15.64 23.58
C ILE A 45 6.80 -15.22 22.90
N ILE A 46 6.84 -15.05 21.59
CA ILE A 46 5.70 -14.62 20.78
C ILE A 46 5.22 -15.72 19.85
N ARG A 47 3.91 -15.71 19.57
CA ARG A 47 3.26 -16.61 18.62
C ARG A 47 2.30 -15.82 17.73
N ILE A 48 2.26 -16.16 16.45
CA ILE A 48 1.24 -15.66 15.52
C ILE A 48 -0.01 -16.55 15.65
N GLU A 49 -1.15 -15.94 15.98
CA GLU A 49 -2.44 -16.62 16.06
C GLU A 49 -3.16 -16.60 14.70
N SER A 50 -3.13 -15.45 14.03
CA SER A 50 -3.70 -15.29 12.70
C SER A 50 -3.03 -14.14 11.94
N VAL A 51 -3.18 -14.18 10.62
CA VAL A 51 -2.66 -13.18 9.69
C VAL A 51 -3.76 -12.82 8.71
N GLU A 52 -3.99 -11.53 8.54
CA GLU A 52 -4.95 -11.00 7.57
C GLU A 52 -4.25 -10.01 6.64
N GLY A 53 -4.51 -10.13 5.34
CA GLY A 53 -4.03 -9.19 4.34
C GLY A 53 -5.16 -8.26 3.90
N TYR A 54 -4.93 -6.95 3.97
CA TYR A 54 -5.90 -5.96 3.49
C TYR A 54 -5.20 -4.74 2.89
N LYS A 55 -5.43 -4.52 1.59
CA LYS A 55 -5.07 -3.30 0.87
C LYS A 55 -3.62 -2.82 1.04
N GLY A 56 -2.62 -3.70 0.89
CA GLY A 56 -1.20 -3.35 1.06
C GLY A 56 -0.74 -3.34 2.53
N HIS A 57 -1.67 -3.57 3.46
CA HIS A 57 -1.36 -3.80 4.86
C HIS A 57 -1.51 -5.28 5.23
N VAL A 58 -0.67 -5.73 6.15
CA VAL A 58 -0.79 -7.03 6.81
C VAL A 58 -1.13 -6.76 8.26
N VAL A 59 -2.25 -7.29 8.75
CA VAL A 59 -2.60 -7.29 10.17
C VAL A 59 -2.22 -8.64 10.74
N VAL A 60 -1.34 -8.65 11.74
CA VAL A 60 -0.89 -9.86 12.43
C VAL A 60 -1.41 -9.84 13.86
N PHE A 61 -2.10 -10.90 14.25
CA PHE A 61 -2.53 -11.11 15.63
C PHE A 61 -1.42 -11.87 16.36
N VAL A 62 -0.69 -11.16 17.21
CA VAL A 62 0.47 -11.68 17.94
C VAL A 62 0.11 -11.87 19.41
N ARG A 63 0.27 -13.09 19.91
CA ARG A 63 0.16 -13.42 21.32
C ARG A 63 1.53 -13.44 21.96
N ASN A 64 1.67 -12.76 23.10
CA ASN A 64 2.83 -12.88 23.96
C ASN A 64 2.57 -13.99 24.99
N LEU A 65 3.37 -15.05 24.94
CA LEU A 65 3.32 -16.19 25.88
C LEU A 65 4.29 -16.01 27.04
N GLY A 66 5.20 -15.04 26.95
CA GLY A 66 6.18 -14.74 27.99
C GLY A 66 5.63 -13.86 29.10
N ASP A 67 6.45 -13.70 30.13
CA ASP A 67 6.15 -12.86 31.30
C ASP A 67 6.65 -11.42 31.15
N PHE A 68 7.24 -11.08 29.99
CA PHE A 68 7.84 -9.77 29.72
C PHE A 68 7.21 -9.12 28.50
N ARG A 69 7.15 -7.79 28.50
CA ARG A 69 6.67 -6.98 27.37
C ARG A 69 7.49 -7.26 26.11
N ALA A 70 6.81 -7.41 24.98
CA ALA A 70 7.42 -7.57 23.67
C ALA A 70 7.12 -6.35 22.78
N VAL A 71 8.13 -5.88 22.04
CA VAL A 71 7.97 -4.82 21.02
C VAL A 71 8.20 -5.44 19.66
N VAL A 72 7.15 -5.50 18.83
CA VAL A 72 7.21 -6.06 17.48
C VAL A 72 7.65 -4.97 16.52
N ASP A 73 8.78 -5.15 15.85
CA ASP A 73 9.47 -4.08 15.12
C ASP A 73 9.48 -4.26 13.61
N MET A 74 9.57 -5.49 13.12
CA MET A 74 9.59 -5.78 11.69
C MET A 74 8.70 -6.97 11.33
N LEU A 75 8.12 -6.89 10.14
CA LEU A 75 7.47 -7.99 9.47
C LEU A 75 8.25 -8.32 8.20
N TYR A 76 8.49 -9.62 7.96
CA TYR A 76 9.06 -10.14 6.73
C TYR A 76 8.01 -11.00 6.04
N LEU A 77 7.75 -10.69 4.78
CA LEU A 77 6.85 -11.42 3.95
C LEU A 77 7.66 -12.31 3.01
N GLU A 78 7.49 -13.62 3.12
CA GLU A 78 8.21 -14.61 2.33
C GLU A 78 7.27 -15.35 1.38
N LYS A 79 7.70 -15.53 0.14
CA LYS A 79 6.98 -16.35 -0.83
C LYS A 79 7.62 -17.75 -0.87
N PRO A 80 6.85 -18.84 -0.72
CA PRO A 80 7.39 -20.19 -0.72
C PRO A 80 8.27 -20.45 -1.94
N GLY A 81 9.52 -20.87 -1.72
CA GLY A 81 10.51 -21.16 -2.77
C GLY A 81 11.18 -19.94 -3.42
N LYS A 82 10.78 -18.71 -3.08
CA LYS A 82 11.36 -17.46 -3.64
C LYS A 82 12.07 -16.59 -2.60
N GLY A 83 11.86 -16.85 -1.31
CA GLY A 83 12.47 -16.08 -0.21
C GLY A 83 11.69 -14.80 0.14
N ILE A 84 12.34 -13.90 0.87
CA ILE A 84 11.71 -12.65 1.35
C ILE A 84 11.39 -11.74 0.17
N VAL A 85 10.12 -11.34 0.04
CA VAL A 85 9.62 -10.49 -1.05
C VAL A 85 9.24 -9.08 -0.57
N ALA A 86 8.97 -8.89 0.72
CA ALA A 86 8.71 -7.57 1.30
C ALA A 86 9.08 -7.53 2.78
N VAL A 87 9.35 -6.32 3.28
CA VAL A 87 9.59 -6.04 4.69
C VAL A 87 8.71 -4.87 5.10
N GLY A 88 7.98 -5.00 6.19
CA GLY A 88 7.05 -3.99 6.70
C GLY A 88 7.42 -3.51 8.09
N LYS A 89 7.13 -2.23 8.35
CA LYS A 89 7.21 -1.62 9.68
C LYS A 89 5.80 -1.44 10.26
N PRO A 90 5.63 -1.49 11.59
CA PRO A 90 4.33 -1.29 12.22
C PRO A 90 3.80 0.14 11.99
N VAL A 91 2.50 0.26 11.70
CA VAL A 91 1.79 1.52 11.40
C VAL A 91 1.01 2.06 12.62
N GLY A 92 1.02 1.33 13.73
CA GLY A 92 0.31 1.67 14.95
C GLY A 92 1.01 1.09 16.19
N PRO A 93 0.30 0.98 17.34
CA PRO A 93 0.85 0.38 18.54
C PRO A 93 1.40 -1.01 18.25
N ASN A 94 2.66 -1.22 18.62
CA ASN A 94 3.42 -2.43 18.30
C ASN A 94 3.93 -3.15 19.55
N VAL A 95 3.30 -2.85 20.68
CA VAL A 95 3.63 -3.40 21.99
C VAL A 95 2.63 -4.48 22.33
N VAL A 96 3.13 -5.62 22.82
CA VAL A 96 2.32 -6.73 23.30
C VAL A 96 2.68 -7.00 24.75
N GLU A 97 1.73 -6.72 25.65
CA GLU A 97 1.90 -6.96 27.08
C GLU A 97 2.01 -8.46 27.40
N PRO A 98 2.65 -8.84 28.51
CA PRO A 98 2.74 -10.24 28.94
C PRO A 98 1.38 -10.94 28.91
N ARG A 99 1.35 -12.18 28.42
CA ARG A 99 0.15 -13.04 28.37
C ARG A 99 -1.05 -12.44 27.61
N SER A 100 -0.83 -11.42 26.80
CA SER A 100 -1.87 -10.72 26.04
C SER A 100 -1.81 -11.03 24.54
N LEU A 101 -2.88 -10.66 23.84
CA LEU A 101 -2.99 -10.70 22.38
C LEU A 101 -3.12 -9.27 21.87
N ALA A 102 -2.34 -8.93 20.85
CA ALA A 102 -2.44 -7.64 20.16
C ALA A 102 -2.55 -7.84 18.65
N ALA A 103 -3.31 -6.96 17.99
CA ALA A 103 -3.37 -6.86 16.54
C ALA A 103 -2.42 -5.74 16.08
N ILE A 104 -1.44 -6.08 15.25
CA ILE A 104 -0.42 -5.15 14.78
C ILE A 104 -0.51 -5.05 13.26
N ALA A 105 -0.73 -3.85 12.76
CA ALA A 105 -0.79 -3.56 11.33
C ALA A 105 0.59 -3.16 10.80
N PHE A 106 0.99 -3.74 9.67
CA PHE A 106 2.24 -3.45 8.96
C PHE A 106 1.92 -2.97 7.55
N ASP A 107 2.63 -1.95 7.08
CA ASP A 107 2.64 -1.57 5.67
C ASP A 107 3.74 -2.37 4.95
N VAL A 108 3.34 -3.21 3.99
CA VAL A 108 4.27 -4.04 3.19
C VAL A 108 4.40 -3.53 1.76
N GLY A 109 3.81 -2.38 1.44
CA GLY A 109 3.78 -1.82 0.10
C GLY A 109 2.93 -2.65 -0.89
N ILE A 110 3.24 -2.52 -2.18
CA ILE A 110 2.52 -3.24 -3.24
C ILE A 110 3.11 -4.65 -3.38
N VAL A 111 2.36 -5.63 -2.90
CA VAL A 111 2.64 -7.06 -3.04
C VAL A 111 1.42 -7.72 -3.67
N PRO A 112 1.57 -8.61 -4.68
CA PRO A 112 0.46 -9.32 -5.29
C PRO A 112 -0.33 -10.18 -4.28
N ASP A 113 -1.58 -10.50 -4.61
CA ASP A 113 -2.33 -11.53 -3.89
C ASP A 113 -1.65 -12.91 -4.05
N GLY A 114 -1.70 -13.74 -2.99
CA GLY A 114 -1.08 -15.05 -3.04
C GLY A 114 -0.85 -15.71 -1.69
N LYS A 115 -0.22 -16.89 -1.71
CA LYS A 115 0.22 -17.58 -0.49
C LYS A 115 1.57 -17.05 -0.02
N TYR A 116 1.64 -16.67 1.25
CA TYR A 116 2.84 -16.12 1.88
C TYR A 116 3.07 -16.73 3.26
N ILE A 117 4.34 -16.75 3.67
CA ILE A 117 4.77 -17.03 5.03
C ILE A 117 5.09 -15.68 5.68
N VAL A 118 4.46 -15.39 6.81
CA VAL A 118 4.70 -14.16 7.55
C VAL A 118 5.63 -14.45 8.72
N LYS A 119 6.70 -13.65 8.82
CA LYS A 119 7.62 -13.67 9.96
C LYS A 119 7.56 -12.32 10.64
N VAL A 120 7.46 -12.30 11.96
CA VAL A 120 7.54 -11.06 12.73
C VAL A 120 8.70 -11.16 13.71
N SER A 121 9.53 -10.12 13.75
CA SER A 121 10.54 -9.97 14.79
C SER A 121 9.96 -9.17 15.95
N ALA A 122 10.34 -9.54 17.15
CA ALA A 122 10.06 -8.76 18.34
C ALA A 122 11.27 -8.74 19.26
N HIS A 123 11.47 -7.61 19.93
CA HIS A 123 12.53 -7.45 20.90
C HIS A 123 11.99 -7.09 22.29
N GLY A 124 12.74 -7.53 23.29
CA GLY A 124 12.70 -7.05 24.67
C GLY A 124 14.13 -6.67 25.05
N SER A 125 14.77 -7.49 25.89
CA SER A 125 16.24 -7.45 26.08
C SER A 125 17.02 -8.26 25.04
N SER A 126 16.33 -9.09 24.26
CA SER A 126 16.85 -9.85 23.13
C SER A 126 15.76 -10.02 22.07
N ALA A 127 16.17 -10.42 20.85
CA ALA A 127 15.26 -10.59 19.73
C ALA A 127 14.67 -12.01 19.69
N SER A 128 13.43 -12.10 19.19
CA SER A 128 12.71 -13.34 18.90
C SER A 128 12.04 -13.19 17.54
N ILE A 129 11.75 -14.32 16.87
CA ILE A 129 11.02 -14.36 15.61
C ILE A 129 9.89 -15.36 15.72
N ALA A 130 8.67 -14.95 15.36
CA ALA A 130 7.56 -15.86 15.14
C ALA A 130 7.29 -16.02 13.64
N THR A 131 6.90 -17.22 13.22
CA THR A 131 6.61 -17.56 11.82
C THR A 131 5.21 -18.16 11.72
N SER A 132 4.45 -17.75 10.70
CA SER A 132 3.12 -18.30 10.41
C SER A 132 3.20 -19.51 9.50
N GLU A 133 2.13 -20.29 9.46
CA GLU A 133 1.89 -21.21 8.34
C GLU A 133 1.64 -20.42 7.04
N PRO A 134 1.87 -21.04 5.86
CA PRO A 134 1.56 -20.43 4.58
C PRO A 134 0.08 -20.02 4.49
N THR A 135 -0.18 -18.71 4.45
CA THR A 135 -1.52 -18.13 4.47
C THR A 135 -1.77 -17.39 3.17
N TYR A 136 -2.98 -17.50 2.63
CA TYR A 136 -3.38 -16.72 1.46
C TYR A 136 -3.70 -15.29 1.90
N LEU A 137 -2.95 -14.31 1.40
CA LEU A 137 -3.12 -12.91 1.74
C LEU A 137 -3.61 -12.12 0.53
N LYS A 138 -4.63 -11.30 0.76
CA LYS A 138 -5.18 -10.35 -0.21
C LYS A 138 -4.49 -8.99 -0.06
N LEU A 139 -3.22 -8.94 -0.48
CA LEU A 139 -2.29 -7.83 -0.24
C LEU A 139 -2.24 -6.80 -1.32
N THR A 140 -2.87 -7.07 -2.45
CA THR A 140 -3.18 -6.02 -3.39
C THR A 140 -4.02 -5.02 -2.58
N SER A 141 -3.37 -3.94 -2.11
CA SER A 141 -3.89 -2.58 -2.20
C SER A 141 -4.71 -2.65 -3.44
N GLY A 142 -6.03 -2.74 -3.29
CA GLY A 142 -6.90 -2.60 -4.43
C GLY A 142 -6.54 -1.21 -4.89
N ILE A 143 -5.57 -1.14 -5.80
CA ILE A 143 -5.27 0.02 -6.61
C ILE A 143 -6.65 0.30 -7.13
N PRO A 144 -7.30 1.35 -6.57
CA PRO A 144 -8.73 1.43 -6.71
C PRO A 144 -9.02 1.30 -8.19
N ALA A 145 -9.76 0.24 -8.55
CA ALA A 145 -9.85 -0.14 -9.94
C ALA A 145 -10.26 1.12 -10.69
N LEU A 146 -9.44 1.51 -11.66
CA LEU A 146 -9.77 2.55 -12.60
C LEU A 146 -9.99 1.82 -13.91
N VAL A 147 -11.02 2.22 -14.62
CA VAL A 147 -11.33 1.64 -15.92
C VAL A 147 -11.26 2.76 -16.93
N PHE A 148 -10.61 2.49 -18.06
CA PHE A 148 -10.78 3.38 -19.19
C PHE A 148 -12.21 3.33 -19.67
N ASN A 149 -12.89 4.48 -19.63
CA ASN A 149 -14.24 4.57 -20.16
C ASN A 149 -14.21 5.00 -21.62
N GLU A 150 -13.43 6.02 -21.96
CA GLU A 150 -13.36 6.54 -23.32
C GLU A 150 -12.01 7.21 -23.62
N ILE A 151 -11.57 7.08 -24.87
CA ILE A 151 -10.47 7.85 -25.46
C ILE A 151 -10.92 8.40 -26.80
N LYS A 152 -10.80 9.72 -26.97
CA LYS A 152 -11.16 10.38 -28.23
C LYS A 152 -9.93 10.57 -29.11
N VAL A 153 -9.98 9.94 -30.28
CA VAL A 153 -8.94 9.96 -31.33
C VAL A 153 -9.27 10.93 -32.47
N ARG A 154 -8.35 11.06 -33.44
CA ARG A 154 -8.49 11.89 -34.64
C ARG A 154 -9.85 11.69 -35.33
N GLY A 155 -10.47 12.80 -35.77
CA GLY A 155 -11.76 12.82 -36.50
C GLY A 155 -12.97 13.29 -35.68
N THR A 156 -12.78 13.55 -34.39
CA THR A 156 -13.79 14.11 -33.48
C THR A 156 -13.54 15.60 -33.20
N THR A 157 -14.50 16.29 -32.56
CA THR A 157 -14.36 17.68 -32.11
C THR A 157 -13.36 17.84 -30.95
N ASP A 158 -13.20 16.81 -30.11
CA ASP A 158 -12.35 16.82 -28.91
C ASP A 158 -11.22 15.78 -28.98
N LYS A 159 -10.39 15.87 -30.02
CA LYS A 159 -9.21 15.00 -30.20
C LYS A 159 -8.28 15.11 -28.98
N ASN A 160 -7.72 13.99 -28.52
CA ASN A 160 -6.84 13.91 -27.33
C ASN A 160 -7.56 14.04 -25.98
N SER A 161 -8.79 13.54 -25.90
CA SER A 161 -9.53 13.47 -24.64
C SER A 161 -9.47 12.08 -24.03
N ILE A 162 -9.44 12.03 -22.71
CA ILE A 162 -9.43 10.82 -21.90
C ILE A 162 -10.57 10.90 -20.89
N GLU A 163 -11.31 9.80 -20.74
CA GLU A 163 -12.27 9.61 -19.67
C GLU A 163 -11.95 8.34 -18.87
N ILE A 164 -11.90 8.50 -17.54
CA ILE A 164 -11.59 7.43 -16.59
C ILE A 164 -12.75 7.28 -15.62
N TYR A 165 -13.16 6.03 -15.39
CA TYR A 165 -14.19 5.66 -14.42
C TYR A 165 -13.57 5.09 -13.13
N ASN A 166 -14.14 5.47 -11.99
CA ASN A 166 -13.87 4.88 -10.68
C ASN A 166 -15.01 3.91 -10.28
N PRO A 167 -14.90 2.60 -10.53
CA PRO A 167 -15.85 1.58 -10.04
C PRO A 167 -15.90 1.41 -8.52
N THR A 168 -14.98 1.98 -7.75
CA THR A 168 -14.83 1.70 -6.32
C THR A 168 -15.73 2.57 -5.45
N PRO A 169 -16.04 2.13 -4.20
CA PRO A 169 -16.80 2.93 -3.24
C PRO A 169 -15.96 4.02 -2.53
N ALA A 170 -14.70 4.23 -2.93
CA ALA A 170 -13.82 5.24 -2.34
C ALA A 170 -13.37 6.25 -3.41
N SER A 171 -13.04 7.48 -3.01
CA SER A 171 -12.47 8.48 -3.92
C SER A 171 -11.05 8.08 -4.36
N ILE A 172 -10.68 8.40 -5.60
CA ILE A 172 -9.37 8.05 -6.18
C ILE A 172 -8.69 9.31 -6.69
N ASN A 173 -7.44 9.54 -6.30
CA ASN A 173 -6.61 10.59 -6.89
C ASN A 173 -5.88 10.07 -8.15
N VAL A 174 -6.24 10.59 -9.32
CA VAL A 174 -5.67 10.16 -10.60
C VAL A 174 -4.25 10.67 -10.87
N SER A 175 -3.74 11.63 -10.09
CA SER A 175 -2.34 12.08 -10.24
C SER A 175 -1.32 10.97 -9.88
N LEU A 176 -1.81 9.91 -9.24
CA LEU A 176 -1.07 8.69 -8.92
C LEU A 176 -1.05 7.68 -10.08
N TYR A 177 -1.66 8.01 -11.22
CA TYR A 177 -1.80 7.10 -12.35
C TYR A 177 -1.27 7.73 -13.63
N THR A 178 -0.96 6.87 -14.59
CA THR A 178 -0.53 7.27 -15.94
C THR A 178 -1.42 6.55 -16.94
N ALA A 179 -2.11 7.32 -17.78
CA ALA A 179 -2.76 6.79 -18.98
C ALA A 179 -1.67 6.46 -20.00
N TYR A 180 -1.60 5.22 -20.44
CA TYR A 180 -0.63 4.75 -21.42
C TYR A 180 -1.37 4.27 -22.66
N VAL A 181 -0.93 4.68 -23.84
CA VAL A 181 -1.52 4.26 -25.10
C VAL A 181 -0.40 3.80 -26.03
N ILE A 182 -0.52 2.58 -26.51
CA ILE A 182 0.37 2.02 -27.53
C ILE A 182 -0.38 2.04 -28.86
N ASN A 183 0.24 2.59 -29.91
CA ASN A 183 -0.25 2.48 -31.28
C ASN A 183 0.68 1.57 -32.09
N HIS A 184 0.11 0.46 -32.57
CA HIS A 184 0.82 -0.64 -33.20
C HIS A 184 1.12 -0.47 -34.69
N ASN A 185 0.78 0.66 -35.32
CA ASN A 185 0.87 0.80 -36.79
C ASN A 185 2.07 1.57 -37.33
N TRP A 186 2.82 2.29 -36.49
CA TRP A 186 4.00 2.99 -36.97
C TRP A 186 5.23 2.10 -36.83
N ALA A 187 6.04 2.07 -37.89
CA ALA A 187 7.26 1.26 -37.99
C ALA A 187 8.13 1.43 -36.73
N PRO A 188 8.84 0.37 -36.30
CA PRO A 188 9.32 0.22 -34.94
C PRO A 188 10.17 1.36 -34.37
N PRO A 189 10.14 1.51 -33.04
CA PRO A 189 9.23 0.80 -32.12
C PRO A 189 7.87 1.52 -32.11
N ASN A 190 6.80 0.80 -31.79
CA ASN A 190 5.43 1.31 -31.70
C ASN A 190 5.35 2.76 -31.17
N HIS A 191 4.39 3.55 -31.68
CA HIS A 191 4.21 4.90 -31.17
C HIS A 191 3.64 4.83 -29.75
N GLU A 192 4.42 5.29 -28.78
CA GLU A 192 4.11 5.16 -27.36
C GLU A 192 3.78 6.53 -26.76
N VAL A 193 2.57 6.64 -26.19
CA VAL A 193 2.13 7.87 -25.53
C VAL A 193 1.77 7.60 -24.07
N LYS A 194 2.45 8.27 -23.15
CA LYS A 194 2.13 8.25 -21.71
C LYS A 194 1.66 9.63 -21.29
N VAL A 195 0.49 9.70 -20.68
CA VAL A 195 -0.13 10.93 -20.18
C VAL A 195 -0.32 10.82 -18.67
N LYS A 196 0.31 11.72 -17.93
CA LYS A 196 0.18 11.82 -16.47
C LYS A 196 -0.39 13.18 -16.09
N LEU A 197 -1.51 13.19 -15.39
CA LEU A 197 -2.03 14.42 -14.78
C LEU A 197 -1.11 14.86 -13.64
N ILE A 198 -0.59 16.08 -13.72
CA ILE A 198 0.29 16.65 -12.68
C ILE A 198 -0.43 17.70 -11.84
N SER A 199 -1.46 18.34 -12.38
CA SER A 199 -2.34 19.26 -11.67
C SER A 199 -3.73 19.28 -12.31
N THR A 200 -4.63 20.13 -11.80
CA THR A 200 -5.93 20.41 -12.41
C THR A 200 -5.84 21.25 -13.68
N THR A 201 -4.66 21.70 -14.08
CA THR A 201 -4.46 22.56 -15.27
C THR A 201 -3.38 22.05 -16.21
N GLN A 202 -2.64 21.01 -15.84
CA GLN A 202 -1.50 20.51 -16.60
C GLN A 202 -1.39 18.99 -16.56
N CYS A 203 -0.89 18.43 -17.66
CA CYS A 203 -0.46 17.05 -17.77
C CYS A 203 0.94 16.97 -18.39
N LEU A 204 1.71 15.99 -17.93
CA LEU A 204 2.95 15.56 -18.56
C LEU A 204 2.61 14.53 -19.64
N VAL A 205 3.06 14.77 -20.87
CA VAL A 205 2.95 13.85 -21.99
C VAL A 205 4.34 13.40 -22.39
N TYR A 206 4.59 12.10 -22.34
CA TYR A 206 5.76 11.47 -22.95
C TYR A 206 5.33 10.78 -24.24
N GLN A 207 6.05 11.07 -25.32
CA GLN A 207 5.80 10.58 -26.67
C GLN A 207 7.15 10.24 -27.30
N ASP A 208 7.36 8.96 -27.64
CA ASP A 208 8.55 8.44 -28.34
C ASP A 208 9.90 8.99 -27.82
N GLY A 209 10.15 8.92 -26.51
CA GLY A 209 11.40 9.41 -25.94
C GLY A 209 11.41 10.89 -25.55
N THR A 210 10.42 11.67 -25.97
CA THR A 210 10.33 13.11 -25.66
C THR A 210 9.22 13.37 -24.64
N SER A 211 9.49 14.19 -23.61
CA SER A 211 8.49 14.58 -22.61
C SER A 211 8.21 16.08 -22.64
N ASN A 212 6.93 16.46 -22.70
CA ASN A 212 6.46 17.85 -22.72
C ASN A 212 5.29 18.05 -21.76
N ILE A 213 5.14 19.26 -21.22
CA ILE A 213 3.99 19.64 -20.40
C ILE A 213 2.97 20.35 -21.27
N TYR A 214 1.71 19.92 -21.18
CA TYR A 214 0.59 20.54 -21.89
C TYR A 214 -0.47 21.02 -20.90
N PRO A 215 -1.19 22.11 -21.23
CA PRO A 215 -2.36 22.50 -20.45
C PRO A 215 -3.46 21.46 -20.60
N THR A 216 -4.22 21.21 -19.54
CA THR A 216 -5.46 20.44 -19.61
C THR A 216 -6.65 21.38 -19.79
N ARG A 217 -7.66 20.90 -20.52
CA ARG A 217 -8.95 21.57 -20.69
C ARG A 217 -10.06 20.62 -20.25
N ASN A 218 -11.22 21.18 -19.91
CA ASN A 218 -12.44 20.44 -19.56
C ASN A 218 -12.31 19.46 -18.38
N ILE A 219 -11.28 19.64 -17.54
CA ILE A 219 -11.17 18.89 -16.30
C ILE A 219 -12.02 19.58 -15.24
N LEU A 220 -12.76 18.79 -14.45
CA LEU A 220 -13.31 19.26 -13.20
C LEU A 220 -12.15 19.83 -12.34
N PRO A 221 -12.38 20.78 -11.42
CA PRO A 221 -11.32 21.45 -10.66
C PRO A 221 -10.63 20.55 -9.61
N THR A 222 -10.51 19.25 -9.89
CA THR A 222 -10.00 18.21 -9.01
C THR A 222 -9.31 17.12 -9.82
N THR A 223 -8.26 16.53 -9.24
CA THR A 223 -7.67 15.27 -9.72
C THR A 223 -8.26 14.07 -8.99
N ILE A 224 -9.36 14.27 -8.25
CA ILE A 224 -10.01 13.23 -7.46
C ILE A 224 -11.29 12.80 -8.17
N ILE A 225 -11.38 11.53 -8.54
CA ILE A 225 -12.63 10.91 -8.98
C ILE A 225 -13.42 10.49 -7.73
N PRO A 226 -14.66 10.95 -7.53
CA PRO A 226 -15.49 10.48 -6.43
C PRO A 226 -15.85 8.99 -6.61
N PRO A 227 -16.34 8.31 -5.55
CA PRO A 227 -16.83 6.93 -5.65
C PRO A 227 -17.84 6.78 -6.79
N ARG A 228 -17.69 5.73 -7.62
CA ARG A 228 -18.62 5.47 -8.75
C ARG A 228 -18.77 6.67 -9.71
N GLY A 229 -17.74 7.51 -9.79
CA GLY A 229 -17.72 8.72 -10.62
C GLY A 229 -16.75 8.65 -11.80
N TYR A 230 -16.72 9.72 -12.59
CA TYR A 230 -15.89 9.85 -13.78
C TYR A 230 -15.01 11.09 -13.70
N LEU A 231 -13.85 11.03 -14.36
CA LEU A 231 -13.04 12.20 -14.67
C LEU A 231 -12.76 12.25 -16.15
N TYR A 232 -13.10 13.39 -16.76
CA TYR A 232 -12.85 13.70 -18.15
C TYR A 232 -11.84 14.85 -18.24
N TYR A 233 -10.91 14.76 -19.19
CA TYR A 233 -10.02 15.88 -19.51
C TYR A 233 -9.52 15.80 -20.96
N THR A 234 -9.22 16.96 -21.54
CA THR A 234 -8.64 17.10 -22.87
C THR A 234 -7.23 17.67 -22.78
N ILE A 235 -6.31 17.15 -23.58
CA ILE A 235 -4.92 17.61 -23.63
C ILE A 235 -4.82 18.76 -24.63
N GLY A 236 -4.36 19.92 -24.18
CA GLY A 236 -4.27 21.17 -24.96
C GLY A 236 -3.09 21.21 -25.93
N THR A 237 -3.01 20.23 -26.84
CA THR A 237 -2.04 20.17 -27.94
C THR A 237 -2.75 20.28 -29.28
N THR A 238 -2.06 20.82 -30.29
CA THR A 238 -2.52 20.86 -31.69
C THR A 238 -2.19 19.59 -32.46
N ARG A 239 -1.33 18.73 -31.91
CA ARG A 239 -0.98 17.43 -32.49
C ARG A 239 -1.97 16.36 -32.02
N ASP A 240 -2.32 15.45 -32.89
CA ASP A 240 -3.09 14.27 -32.49
C ASP A 240 -2.14 13.30 -31.77
N LEU A 241 -2.44 13.02 -30.51
CA LEU A 241 -1.71 12.05 -29.66
C LEU A 241 -2.25 10.64 -29.87
N PHE A 242 -3.55 10.51 -30.14
CA PHE A 242 -4.21 9.23 -30.34
C PHE A 242 -4.71 9.11 -31.78
N ASP A 243 -4.16 8.13 -32.51
CA ASP A 243 -4.55 7.83 -33.90
C ASP A 243 -5.65 6.75 -33.95
N ILE A 244 -6.35 6.67 -35.08
CA ILE A 244 -7.54 5.84 -35.29
C ILE A 244 -7.23 4.38 -35.64
N ILE A 245 -5.99 3.88 -35.53
CA ILE A 245 -5.67 2.51 -35.98
C ILE A 245 -4.85 1.78 -34.91
N ASN A 246 -5.30 0.58 -34.51
CA ASN A 246 -4.63 -0.38 -33.61
C ASN A 246 -4.04 0.22 -32.33
N ILE A 247 -4.89 0.85 -31.52
CA ILE A 247 -4.49 1.38 -30.21
C ILE A 247 -4.76 0.36 -29.10
N GLN A 248 -3.93 0.38 -28.07
CA GLN A 248 -4.14 -0.35 -26.82
C GLN A 248 -3.94 0.62 -25.64
N PRO A 249 -5.03 1.10 -25.02
CA PRO A 249 -4.95 1.96 -23.87
C PRO A 249 -4.86 1.17 -22.56
N MET A 250 -3.93 1.53 -21.69
CA MET A 250 -3.68 0.89 -20.40
C MET A 250 -3.55 1.92 -19.28
N ILE A 251 -4.10 1.64 -18.10
CA ILE A 251 -3.90 2.49 -16.92
C ILE A 251 -2.74 1.90 -16.13
N LEU A 252 -1.69 2.70 -15.95
CA LEU A 252 -0.53 2.31 -15.15
C LEU A 252 -0.59 2.99 -13.78
N ASN A 253 -0.22 2.26 -12.73
CA ASN A 253 0.03 2.88 -11.42
C ASN A 253 1.39 3.62 -11.40
N GLN A 254 1.74 4.22 -10.26
CA GLN A 254 3.04 4.91 -10.10
C GLN A 254 4.27 4.01 -10.31
N ARG A 255 4.12 2.69 -10.21
CA ARG A 255 5.19 1.71 -10.42
C ARG A 255 5.27 1.22 -11.87
N GLY A 256 4.37 1.68 -12.74
CA GLY A 256 4.28 1.23 -14.13
C GLY A 256 3.54 -0.09 -14.33
N GLU A 257 2.88 -0.60 -13.29
CA GLU A 257 2.07 -1.83 -13.38
C GLU A 257 0.71 -1.53 -14.00
N VAL A 258 0.22 -2.45 -14.83
CA VAL A 258 -1.07 -2.35 -15.54
C VAL A 258 -2.20 -2.65 -14.57
N ILE A 259 -3.14 -1.69 -14.45
CA ILE A 259 -4.33 -1.75 -13.61
C ILE A 259 -5.57 -2.07 -14.42
N ASP A 260 -5.62 -1.54 -15.63
CA ASP A 260 -6.61 -1.86 -16.65
C ASP A 260 -5.91 -1.86 -18.00
N ASP A 261 -6.31 -2.79 -18.87
CA ASP A 261 -5.66 -3.03 -20.16
C ASP A 261 -6.41 -2.45 -21.36
N GLY A 262 -7.61 -1.87 -21.13
CA GLY A 262 -8.48 -1.22 -22.12
C GLY A 262 -8.96 -2.10 -23.29
N GLY A 263 -8.28 -3.19 -23.58
CA GLY A 263 -8.40 -4.00 -24.79
C GLY A 263 -7.62 -3.41 -25.98
N THR A 264 -7.35 -4.24 -26.98
CA THR A 264 -6.80 -3.77 -28.26
C THR A 264 -7.95 -3.37 -29.18
N TRP A 265 -7.87 -2.16 -29.75
CA TRP A 265 -8.88 -1.63 -30.64
C TRP A 265 -8.37 -1.56 -32.09
N SER A 266 -8.98 -2.34 -32.98
CA SER A 266 -8.62 -2.42 -34.41
C SER A 266 -9.78 -1.96 -35.29
N PRO A 267 -9.59 -0.97 -36.18
CA PRO A 267 -10.65 -0.40 -36.99
C PRO A 267 -10.79 -1.18 -38.31
N VAL A 268 -11.29 -2.41 -38.29
CA VAL A 268 -11.50 -3.12 -39.58
C VAL A 268 -12.66 -2.50 -40.39
N ASP A 269 -13.48 -1.63 -39.80
CA ASP A 269 -14.40 -0.77 -40.57
C ASP A 269 -14.62 0.57 -39.86
N ARG A 270 -13.96 1.65 -40.32
CA ARG A 270 -14.24 3.08 -40.02
C ARG A 270 -15.02 3.33 -38.72
N ALA A 271 -14.49 2.82 -37.61
CA ALA A 271 -15.14 2.88 -36.32
C ALA A 271 -15.30 4.35 -35.92
N ASN A 272 -16.55 4.79 -35.75
CA ASN A 272 -16.83 6.16 -35.35
C ASN A 272 -16.63 6.27 -33.84
N PRO A 273 -15.67 7.06 -33.34
CA PRO A 273 -15.41 7.16 -31.90
C PRO A 273 -16.60 7.69 -31.09
N GLN A 274 -17.61 8.29 -31.74
CA GLN A 274 -18.86 8.73 -31.11
C GLN A 274 -19.91 7.61 -30.96
N LYS A 275 -19.71 6.44 -31.56
CA LYS A 275 -20.66 5.30 -31.56
C LYS A 275 -20.12 4.05 -30.85
N GLU A 276 -18.80 3.94 -30.70
CA GLU A 276 -18.12 2.71 -30.27
C GLU A 276 -17.30 2.96 -29.00
N SER A 277 -17.98 3.44 -27.96
CA SER A 277 -17.42 3.73 -26.63
C SER A 277 -16.89 2.45 -25.95
N MET A 278 -15.81 2.54 -25.15
CA MET A 278 -15.21 1.39 -24.45
C MET A 278 -16.02 0.97 -23.20
N GLN A 279 -17.33 1.19 -23.20
CA GLN A 279 -18.22 0.95 -22.06
C GLN A 279 -18.28 -0.55 -21.70
N ARG A 280 -17.67 -0.92 -20.58
CA ARG A 280 -17.74 -2.26 -19.96
C ARG A 280 -18.81 -2.25 -18.85
N VAL A 281 -20.08 -2.52 -19.18
CA VAL A 281 -21.21 -2.34 -18.25
C VAL A 281 -21.56 -3.64 -17.49
N PHE A 282 -21.72 -3.53 -16.15
CA PHE A 282 -22.67 -4.32 -15.34
C PHE A 282 -23.33 -3.39 -14.32
N ILE A 283 -24.66 -3.45 -14.22
CA ILE A 283 -25.50 -2.56 -13.39
C ILE A 283 -26.31 -3.45 -12.42
N THR A 284 -26.07 -3.34 -11.12
CA THR A 284 -27.00 -2.93 -10.03
C THR A 284 -26.42 -3.34 -8.66
N PRO A 285 -26.57 -2.50 -7.61
CA PRO A 285 -27.06 -1.11 -7.62
C PRO A 285 -25.88 -0.13 -7.69
N PRO A 286 -25.84 0.80 -8.65
CA PRO A 286 -26.15 2.22 -8.39
C PRO A 286 -26.68 3.01 -9.61
N LYS A 287 -27.46 4.08 -9.38
CA LYS A 287 -28.09 4.95 -10.41
C LYS A 287 -28.27 6.39 -9.87
N TRP A 288 -28.11 7.53 -10.57
CA TRP A 288 -27.81 7.88 -11.98
C TRP A 288 -27.25 9.35 -12.08
N ILE A 289 -26.16 9.66 -12.81
CA ILE A 289 -25.98 10.23 -14.19
C ILE A 289 -26.13 11.77 -14.38
N VAL A 290 -25.15 12.41 -15.06
CA VAL A 290 -25.44 13.30 -16.21
C VAL A 290 -24.74 12.71 -17.45
N ALA A 291 -25.56 12.37 -18.45
CA ALA A 291 -25.17 11.82 -19.72
C ALA A 291 -25.53 12.83 -20.80
N SER A 292 -24.80 12.80 -21.90
CA SER A 292 -25.36 13.16 -23.20
C SER A 292 -24.94 12.11 -24.22
N PRO A 293 -25.88 11.70 -25.07
CA PRO A 293 -26.17 10.28 -25.32
C PRO A 293 -25.37 9.72 -26.50
N THR A 294 -25.16 8.40 -26.50
CA THR A 294 -24.69 7.65 -27.67
C THR A 294 -25.68 7.81 -28.84
N PHE A 295 -25.20 7.99 -30.08
CA PHE A 295 -26.09 7.86 -31.24
C PHE A 295 -26.40 6.37 -31.49
N GLY A 296 -27.42 5.86 -30.82
CA GLY A 296 -27.99 4.53 -31.06
C GLY A 296 -28.92 3.94 -29.99
N LYS A 297 -28.86 4.40 -28.72
CA LYS A 297 -29.58 3.90 -27.49
C LYS A 297 -28.99 2.60 -26.89
N PRO A 298 -29.37 2.19 -25.65
CA PRO A 298 -29.58 2.94 -24.39
C PRO A 298 -28.63 2.45 -23.26
N ASN A 299 -27.91 3.33 -22.55
CA ASN A 299 -28.27 4.00 -21.28
C ASN A 299 -28.61 3.10 -20.05
N ALA A 300 -28.31 1.78 -20.08
CA ALA A 300 -28.99 0.65 -19.41
C ALA A 300 -29.54 0.72 -17.94
N GLU A 301 -30.76 0.20 -17.72
CA GLU A 301 -31.29 -0.16 -16.40
C GLU A 301 -31.08 -1.66 -16.09
N THR A 302 -31.16 -2.07 -14.82
CA THR A 302 -30.94 -3.46 -14.40
C THR A 302 -32.23 -4.23 -14.22
N GLY A 303 -32.27 -5.44 -14.75
CA GLY A 303 -33.46 -6.28 -14.73
C GLY A 303 -34.49 -5.88 -15.80
N LYS A 304 -34.38 -4.67 -16.36
CA LYS A 304 -34.89 -4.30 -17.69
C LYS A 304 -33.98 -3.24 -18.28
N GLU A 305 -33.73 -3.33 -19.59
CA GLU A 305 -32.86 -2.43 -20.36
C GLU A 305 -33.37 -0.98 -20.34
N ALA A 306 -32.46 0.00 -20.38
CA ALA A 306 -32.87 1.41 -20.41
C ALA A 306 -33.52 1.78 -21.74
N LEU A 307 -34.34 2.83 -21.79
CA LEU A 307 -34.74 3.48 -23.03
C LEU A 307 -34.94 4.99 -22.82
N THR A 308 -34.41 5.74 -23.80
CA THR A 308 -34.31 7.22 -23.97
C THR A 308 -33.86 8.00 -22.76
#